data_AF-Q99JS7-F1
#
_entry.id   AF-Q99JS7-F1
#
_cell.length_a   1.000
_cell.length_b   1.000
_cell.length_c   1.000
_cell.angle_alpha   90.00
_cell.angle_beta   90.00
_cell.angle_gamma   90.00
#
_symmetry.space_group_name_H-M   'P 1'
#
loop_
_entity.id
_entity.type
_entity.pdbx_description
1 polymer ?
#
loop_
_entity_poly.entity_id
_entity_poly.type
_entity_poly.pdbx_seq_one_letter_code
_entity_poly.pdbx_strand_id
1 'polypeptide(L)'
;MKKHDNWDLTPVKVIQLGTLVDNLTVDPATGDILAGCHPNPMKLLIYNPEDPPGSEVLRIQDSLSDKPRVSTLYANNGSVLQGSTVASVYHKRMLIGTIFHKALYCDL
;
A
#
# COMPACT_ATOMS: atom_id res chain seq x y z
N MET A 1 -8.41 -14.14 3.21
CA MET A 1 -8.51 -15.46 3.87
C MET A 1 -9.88 -15.61 4.50
N LYS A 2 -10.43 -16.81 4.60
CA LYS A 2 -11.64 -17.11 5.40
C LYS A 2 -11.18 -17.66 6.74
N LYS A 3 -11.66 -17.06 7.83
CA LYS A 3 -11.41 -17.53 9.20
C LYS A 3 -12.44 -18.59 9.57
N HIS A 4 -11.99 -19.68 10.17
CA HIS A 4 -12.83 -20.74 10.73
C HIS A 4 -12.88 -20.66 12.27
N ASP A 5 -13.82 -21.39 12.89
CA ASP A 5 -14.01 -21.37 14.36
C ASP A 5 -12.78 -21.90 15.12
N ASN A 6 -11.99 -22.76 14.48
CA ASN A 6 -10.73 -23.29 14.99
C ASN A 6 -9.52 -22.36 14.73
N TRP A 7 -9.75 -21.13 14.27
CA TRP A 7 -8.74 -20.13 13.91
C TRP A 7 -7.91 -20.41 12.64
N ASP A 8 -8.22 -21.46 11.90
CA ASP A 8 -7.59 -21.69 10.62
C ASP A 8 -7.96 -20.60 9.61
N LEU A 9 -7.04 -20.34 8.70
CA LEU A 9 -7.22 -19.43 7.59
C LEU A 9 -7.13 -20.21 6.28
N THR A 10 -8.18 -20.17 5.46
CA THR A 10 -8.11 -20.70 4.09
C THR A 10 -8.04 -19.58 3.05
N PRO A 11 -7.31 -19.76 1.93
CA PRO A 11 -7.31 -18.81 0.83
C PRO A 11 -8.73 -18.59 0.30
N VAL A 12 -9.05 -17.32 -0.01
CA VAL A 12 -10.35 -16.94 -0.62
C VAL A 12 -10.11 -16.32 -1.99
N LYS A 13 -9.13 -15.43 -2.07
CA LYS A 13 -8.81 -14.69 -3.28
C LYS A 13 -7.38 -14.17 -3.22
N VAL A 14 -6.76 -14.05 -4.39
CA VAL A 14 -5.46 -13.41 -4.61
C VAL A 14 -5.65 -12.28 -5.62
N ILE A 15 -5.10 -11.11 -5.33
CA ILE A 15 -5.13 -9.95 -6.24
C ILE A 15 -3.68 -9.64 -6.60
N GLN A 16 -3.37 -9.66 -7.90
CA GLN A 16 -2.03 -9.30 -8.41
C GLN A 16 -1.98 -7.80 -8.67
N LEU A 17 -0.97 -7.11 -8.10
CA LEU A 17 -0.90 -5.64 -8.11
C LEU A 17 0.29 -5.07 -8.89
N GLY A 18 1.22 -5.92 -9.36
CA GLY A 18 2.36 -5.48 -10.18
C GLY A 18 3.42 -4.65 -9.44
N THR A 19 3.37 -4.64 -8.11
CA THR A 19 4.26 -3.89 -7.21
C THR A 19 4.56 -4.75 -5.97
N LEU A 20 5.64 -4.48 -5.23
CA LEU A 20 5.88 -5.18 -3.97
C LEU A 20 5.07 -4.50 -2.87
N VAL A 21 3.96 -5.15 -2.51
CA VAL A 21 3.08 -4.73 -1.41
C VAL A 21 3.80 -4.95 -0.08
N ASP A 22 3.74 -3.95 0.79
CA ASP A 22 4.30 -4.00 2.14
C ASP A 22 3.15 -4.04 3.17
N ASN A 23 2.91 -2.99 3.95
CA ASN A 23 1.84 -2.98 4.94
C ASN A 23 0.47 -2.62 4.34
N LEU A 24 -0.55 -3.31 4.84
CA LEU A 24 -1.96 -3.05 4.52
C LEU A 24 -2.65 -2.33 5.69
N THR A 25 -3.43 -1.30 5.39
CA THR A 25 -4.41 -0.73 6.32
C THR A 25 -5.81 -0.88 5.77
N VAL A 26 -6.80 -0.86 6.64
CA VAL A 26 -8.22 -0.99 6.28
C VAL A 26 -8.95 0.23 6.78
N ASP A 27 -9.65 0.94 5.88
CA ASP A 27 -10.57 2.00 6.27
C ASP A 27 -11.76 1.38 7.00
N PRO A 28 -11.99 1.69 8.29
CA PRO A 28 -13.08 1.09 9.06
C PRO A 28 -14.47 1.53 8.58
N ALA A 29 -14.59 2.64 7.84
CA ALA A 29 -15.87 3.14 7.36
C ALA A 29 -16.33 2.46 6.06
N THR A 30 -15.39 2.07 5.18
CA THR A 30 -15.71 1.51 3.85
C THR A 30 -15.25 0.06 3.69
N GLY A 31 -14.29 -0.39 4.49
CA GLY A 31 -13.59 -1.66 4.28
C GLY A 31 -12.57 -1.62 3.14
N ASP A 32 -12.31 -0.44 2.55
CA ASP A 32 -11.28 -0.29 1.53
C ASP A 32 -9.90 -0.57 2.11
N ILE A 33 -9.06 -1.25 1.34
CA ILE A 33 -7.70 -1.57 1.75
C ILE A 33 -6.78 -0.54 1.12
N LEU A 34 -5.91 0.07 1.93
CA LEU A 34 -4.76 0.81 1.42
C LEU A 34 -3.50 -0.02 1.58
N ALA A 35 -2.66 0.01 0.56
CA ALA A 35 -1.38 -0.68 0.54
C ALA A 35 -0.26 0.36 0.33
N GLY A 36 0.73 0.36 1.23
CA GLY A 36 2.03 0.96 0.92
C GLY A 36 2.85 -0.01 0.09
N CYS A 37 3.45 0.48 -0.99
CA CYS A 37 4.08 -0.37 -1.99
C CYS A 37 5.47 0.15 -2.41
N HIS A 38 6.29 -0.78 -2.89
CA HIS A 38 7.60 -0.54 -3.48
C HIS A 38 7.57 -0.89 -4.98
N PRO A 39 7.47 0.09 -5.89
CA PRO A 39 7.35 -0.16 -7.34
C PRO A 39 8.55 -0.90 -7.94
N ASN A 40 9.75 -0.65 -7.40
CA ASN A 40 10.96 -1.39 -7.73
C ASN A 40 11.65 -1.87 -6.44
N PRO A 41 11.47 -3.15 -6.07
CA PRO A 41 12.03 -3.72 -4.85
C PRO A 41 13.55 -3.65 -4.78
N MET A 42 14.22 -3.70 -5.94
CA MET A 42 15.68 -3.69 -6.00
C MET A 42 16.26 -2.38 -5.48
N LYS A 43 15.58 -1.24 -5.73
CA LYS A 43 16.01 0.07 -5.21
C LYS A 43 15.85 0.19 -3.69
N LEU A 44 14.97 -0.61 -3.10
CA LEU A 44 14.83 -0.69 -1.64
C LEU A 44 15.90 -1.59 -1.02
N LEU A 45 16.12 -2.77 -1.60
CA LEU A 45 17.07 -3.77 -1.08
C LEU A 45 18.53 -3.35 -1.29
N ILE A 46 18.82 -2.69 -2.41
CA ILE A 46 20.14 -2.18 -2.78
C ILE A 46 20.01 -0.65 -2.90
N TYR A 47 20.08 0.02 -1.77
CA TYR A 47 19.89 1.47 -1.71
C TYR A 47 21.00 2.23 -2.44
N ASN A 48 20.59 3.16 -3.31
CA ASN A 48 21.46 4.14 -3.96
C ASN A 48 20.87 5.54 -3.76
N PRO A 49 21.55 6.48 -3.09
CA PRO A 49 21.03 7.84 -2.89
C PRO A 49 20.83 8.63 -4.18
N GLU A 50 21.58 8.33 -5.25
CA GLU A 50 21.43 8.96 -6.57
C GLU A 50 20.29 8.35 -7.40
N ASP A 51 19.80 7.18 -7.00
CA ASP A 51 18.64 6.51 -7.62
C ASP A 51 17.76 5.85 -6.55
N PRO A 52 17.11 6.67 -5.68
CA PRO A 52 16.43 6.17 -4.50
C PRO A 52 15.15 5.36 -4.83
N PRO A 53 14.64 4.55 -3.88
CA PRO A 53 13.38 3.84 -4.08
C PRO A 53 12.20 4.80 -4.21
N GLY A 54 11.30 4.49 -5.15
CA GLY A 54 10.03 5.17 -5.29
C GLY A 54 9.06 4.88 -4.14
N SER A 55 7.94 5.58 -4.16
CA SER A 55 6.81 5.35 -3.25
C SER A 55 5.54 5.19 -4.07
N GLU A 56 4.66 4.29 -3.63
CA GLU A 56 3.34 4.06 -4.22
C GLU A 56 2.33 3.71 -3.13
N VAL A 57 1.13 4.27 -3.25
CA VAL A 57 -0.02 3.92 -2.43
C VAL A 57 -1.16 3.48 -3.32
N LEU A 58 -1.63 2.26 -3.11
CA LEU A 58 -2.79 1.71 -3.81
C LEU A 58 -4.00 1.68 -2.88
N ARG A 59 -5.18 1.96 -3.43
CA ARG A 59 -6.48 1.71 -2.81
C ARG A 59 -7.18 0.58 -3.55
N ILE A 60 -7.61 -0.43 -2.79
CA ILE A 60 -8.33 -1.60 -3.28
C ILE A 60 -9.73 -1.56 -2.69
N GLN A 61 -10.72 -1.41 -3.57
CA GLN A 61 -12.13 -1.37 -3.21
C GLN A 61 -12.82 -2.66 -3.64
N ASP A 62 -13.86 -3.05 -2.91
CA ASP A 62 -14.66 -4.24 -3.18
C ASP A 62 -13.77 -5.49 -3.36
N SER A 63 -12.83 -5.69 -2.43
CA SER A 63 -11.75 -6.67 -2.54
C SER A 63 -12.23 -8.11 -2.77
N LEU A 64 -13.45 -8.44 -2.33
CA LEU A 64 -14.08 -9.76 -2.50
C LEU A 64 -14.96 -9.90 -3.76
N SER A 65 -15.24 -8.82 -4.49
CA SER A 65 -16.02 -8.87 -5.74
C SER A 65 -15.26 -9.57 -6.89
N ASP A 66 -15.93 -10.00 -7.95
CA ASP A 66 -15.23 -10.62 -9.10
C ASP A 66 -14.21 -9.67 -9.77
N LYS A 67 -14.47 -8.37 -9.70
CA LYS A 67 -13.64 -7.31 -10.32
C LYS A 67 -13.34 -6.21 -9.29
N PRO A 68 -12.36 -6.42 -8.39
CA PRO A 68 -12.00 -5.42 -7.40
C PRO A 68 -11.43 -4.19 -8.10
N ARG A 69 -11.77 -3.00 -7.62
CA ARG A 69 -11.24 -1.77 -8.18
C ARG A 69 -9.93 -1.43 -7.49
N VAL A 70 -8.85 -1.35 -8.26
CA VAL A 70 -7.53 -0.92 -7.79
C VAL A 70 -7.25 0.47 -8.37
N SER A 71 -6.81 1.40 -7.54
CA SER A 71 -6.43 2.75 -7.97
C SER A 71 -5.17 3.21 -7.24
N THR A 72 -4.31 3.94 -7.93
CA THR A 72 -3.14 4.58 -7.35
C THR A 72 -3.56 5.92 -6.74
N LEU A 73 -3.42 6.07 -5.42
CA LEU A 73 -3.70 7.33 -4.72
C LEU A 73 -2.48 8.26 -4.71
N TYR A 74 -1.28 7.69 -4.67
CA TYR A 74 -0.03 8.44 -4.69
C TYR A 74 1.05 7.61 -5.38
N ALA A 75 1.88 8.27 -6.19
CA ALA A 75 3.09 7.71 -6.74
C ALA A 75 4.16 8.81 -6.88
N ASN A 76 5.38 8.52 -6.45
CA ASN A 76 6.53 9.40 -6.61
C ASN A 76 7.80 8.57 -6.80
N ASN A 77 8.77 9.11 -7.53
CA ASN A 77 10.01 8.42 -7.88
C ASN A 77 11.09 8.45 -6.78
N GLY A 78 10.78 8.89 -5.55
CA GLY A 78 11.75 9.01 -4.46
C GLY A 78 12.28 10.43 -4.23
N SER A 79 11.93 11.38 -5.10
CA SER A 79 12.32 12.80 -4.97
C SER A 79 11.68 13.51 -3.78
N VAL A 80 10.47 13.10 -3.37
CA VAL A 80 9.75 13.66 -2.22
C VAL A 80 9.74 12.67 -1.06
N LEU A 81 9.38 11.42 -1.34
CA LEU A 81 9.23 10.36 -0.35
C LEU A 81 9.80 9.05 -0.91
N GLN A 82 10.67 8.39 -0.16
CA GLN A 82 11.41 7.20 -0.57
C GLN A 82 10.89 5.96 0.16
N GLY A 83 10.49 4.91 -0.58
CA GLY A 83 10.15 3.60 -0.02
C GLY A 83 8.95 3.61 0.94
N SER A 84 7.77 4.05 0.46
CA SER A 84 6.52 3.99 1.22
C SER A 84 6.19 2.55 1.65
N THR A 85 5.94 2.36 2.95
CA THR A 85 5.59 1.05 3.53
C THR A 85 4.13 0.96 3.94
N VAL A 86 3.53 2.08 4.32
CA VAL A 86 2.17 2.12 4.86
C VAL A 86 1.48 3.41 4.47
N ALA A 87 0.17 3.37 4.29
CA ALA A 87 -0.67 4.56 4.17
C ALA A 87 -1.99 4.36 4.91
N SER A 88 -2.57 5.44 5.43
CA SER A 88 -3.91 5.43 6.02
C SER A 88 -4.64 6.73 5.70
N VAL A 89 -5.96 6.66 5.63
CA VAL A 89 -6.83 7.80 5.29
C VAL A 89 -7.76 8.10 6.45
N TYR A 90 -7.88 9.39 6.76
CA TYR A 90 -8.81 9.90 7.76
C TYR A 90 -9.33 11.27 7.33
N HIS A 91 -10.65 11.44 7.25
CA HIS A 91 -11.32 12.70 6.86
C HIS A 91 -10.70 13.42 5.65
N LYS A 92 -10.57 12.70 4.51
CA LYS A 92 -9.97 13.21 3.25
C LYS A 92 -8.51 13.66 3.37
N ARG A 93 -7.81 13.17 4.38
CA ARG A 93 -6.37 13.36 4.56
C ARG A 93 -5.70 12.00 4.55
N MET A 94 -4.54 11.90 3.94
CA MET A 94 -3.77 10.67 3.85
C MET A 94 -2.42 10.85 4.52
N LEU A 95 -2.05 9.92 5.41
CA LEU A 95 -0.72 9.84 6.00
C LEU A 95 0.02 8.64 5.39
N ILE A 96 1.22 8.87 4.85
CA ILE A 96 2.09 7.86 4.26
C ILE A 96 3.37 7.75 5.09
N GLY A 97 3.70 6.55 5.55
CA GLY A 97 4.94 6.22 6.23
C GLY A 97 5.92 5.49 5.32
N THR A 98 7.21 5.58 5.64
CA THR A 98 8.30 4.88 4.92
C THR A 98 9.09 3.99 5.86
N ILE A 99 9.89 3.07 5.30
CA ILE A 99 10.74 2.17 6.09
C ILE A 99 11.83 2.94 6.86
N PHE A 100 12.50 3.91 6.22
CA PHE A 100 13.68 4.57 6.81
C PHE A 100 13.80 6.08 6.53
N HIS A 101 12.91 6.68 5.74
CA HIS A 101 13.08 8.06 5.27
C HIS A 101 12.27 9.07 6.11
N LYS A 102 11.06 9.43 5.65
CA LYS A 102 10.18 10.45 6.24
C LYS A 102 8.75 9.94 6.26
N ALA A 103 7.82 10.79 6.69
CA ALA A 103 6.40 10.62 6.45
C ALA A 103 5.89 11.76 5.56
N LEU A 104 4.78 11.51 4.85
CA LEU A 104 4.11 12.51 4.03
C LEU A 104 2.64 12.59 4.45
N TYR A 105 2.13 13.81 4.60
CA TYR A 105 0.72 14.09 4.88
C TYR A 105 0.12 14.86 3.71
N CYS A 106 -0.96 14.34 3.14
CA CYS A 106 -1.57 14.83 1.89
C CYS A 106 -3.07 15.09 2.04
N ASP A 107 -3.58 15.95 1.16
CA ASP A 107 -5.00 16.13 0.93
C ASP A 107 -5.46 15.23 -0.21
N LEU A 108 -6.67 14.65 -0.06
CA LEU A 108 -7.29 13.76 -1.06
C LEU A 108 -8.40 14.46 -1.85
#